data_AF-A0A1K2HHR0-F1
#
_entry.id   AF-A0A1K2HHR0-F1
#
_cell.length_a   1.000
_cell.length_b   1.000
_cell.length_c   1.000
_cell.angle_alpha   90.00
_cell.angle_beta   90.00
_cell.angle_gamma   90.00
#
_symmetry.space_group_name_H-M   'P 1'
#
loop_
_entity.id
_entity.type
_entity.pdbx_description
1 polymer ?
#
loop_
_entity_poly.entity_id
_entity_poly.type
_entity_poly.pdbx_seq_one_letter_code
_entity_poly.pdbx_strand_id
1 'polypeptide(L)'
;MLYALVMAVIFGMILSFYLSAVIDNQKNLITQKSFLSAQLMARMTQARVVKQKSGQIRFNTGISEYQQMGNVLKVTVRLENARTYHFELPNMVK
;
A
#
# COMPACT_ATOMS: atom_id res chain seq x y z
N MET A 1 46.38 11.04 -17.38
CA MET A 1 45.70 11.33 -16.10
C MET A 1 44.29 11.90 -16.30
N LEU A 2 44.10 12.95 -17.11
CA LEU A 2 42.78 13.53 -17.39
C LEU A 2 41.76 12.54 -17.99
N TYR A 3 42.20 11.66 -18.88
CA TYR A 3 41.34 10.62 -19.47
C TYR A 3 40.67 9.71 -18.42
N ALA A 4 41.45 9.22 -17.46
CA ALA A 4 40.93 8.36 -16.41
C ALA A 4 39.93 9.10 -15.50
N LEU A 5 40.17 10.40 -15.24
CA LEU A 5 39.26 11.24 -14.47
C LEU A 5 37.91 11.41 -15.18
N VAL A 6 37.93 11.71 -16.48
CA VAL A 6 36.70 11.85 -17.28
C VAL A 6 35.93 10.52 -17.34
N MET A 7 36.63 9.40 -17.53
CA MET A 7 36.00 8.07 -17.54
C MET A 7 35.36 7.72 -16.19
N ALA A 8 35.99 8.08 -15.08
CA ALA A 8 35.44 7.87 -13.75
C ALA A 8 34.16 8.69 -13.50
N VAL A 9 34.11 9.94 -13.96
CA VAL A 9 32.92 10.80 -13.82
C VAL A 9 31.75 10.24 -14.63
N ILE A 10 31.99 9.86 -15.89
CA ILE A 10 30.95 9.27 -16.76
C ILE A 10 30.42 7.97 -16.13
N PHE A 11 31.32 7.11 -15.66
CA PHE A 11 30.95 5.86 -15.00
C PHE A 11 30.12 6.09 -13.74
N GLY A 12 30.53 7.03 -12.88
CA GLY A 12 29.78 7.40 -11.68
C GLY A 12 28.39 7.97 -11.99
N MET A 13 28.27 8.76 -13.07
CA MET A 13 26.98 9.29 -13.53
C MET A 13 26.04 8.17 -14.01
N ILE A 14 26.54 7.20 -14.77
CA ILE A 14 25.74 6.05 -15.23
C ILE A 14 25.33 5.18 -14.04
N LEU A 15 26.26 4.89 -13.12
CA LEU A 15 25.99 4.05 -11.95
C LEU A 15 24.96 4.67 -11.02
N SER A 16 25.06 5.97 -10.76
CA SER A 16 24.09 6.70 -9.92
C SER A 16 22.69 6.67 -10.53
N PHE A 17 22.56 6.90 -11.84
CA PHE A 17 21.29 6.78 -12.55
C PHE A 17 20.69 5.36 -12.43
N TYR A 18 21.51 4.33 -12.63
CA TYR A 18 21.06 2.93 -12.53
C TYR A 18 20.58 2.58 -11.11
N LEU A 19 21.36 2.94 -10.09
CA LEU A 19 20.98 2.72 -8.69
C LEU A 19 19.67 3.42 -8.35
N SER A 20 19.52 4.69 -8.74
CA SER A 20 18.29 5.44 -8.52
C SER A 20 17.07 4.76 -9.15
N ALA A 21 17.16 4.34 -10.42
CA ALA A 21 16.07 3.66 -11.10
C ALA A 21 15.69 2.32 -10.42
N VAL A 22 16.68 1.55 -9.97
CA VAL A 22 16.45 0.28 -9.28
C VAL A 22 15.82 0.48 -7.91
N ILE A 23 16.31 1.44 -7.12
CA ILE A 23 15.78 1.76 -5.79
C ILE A 23 14.34 2.28 -5.88
N ASP A 24 14.06 3.17 -6.83
CA ASP A 24 12.71 3.71 -7.03
C ASP A 24 11.73 2.63 -7.47
N ASN A 25 12.13 1.72 -8.35
CA ASN A 25 11.29 0.62 -8.76
C ASN A 25 10.97 -0.33 -7.58
N GLN A 26 11.95 -0.68 -6.76
CA GLN A 26 11.72 -1.49 -5.56
C GLN A 26 10.77 -0.80 -4.57
N LYS A 27 10.97 0.49 -4.33
CA LYS A 27 10.10 1.28 -3.45
C LYS A 27 8.66 1.37 -3.97
N ASN A 28 8.51 1.52 -5.29
CA ASN A 28 7.20 1.49 -5.94
C ASN A 28 6.53 0.12 -5.82
N LEU A 29 7.25 -0.97 -6.06
CA LEU A 29 6.71 -2.33 -5.93
C LEU A 29 6.24 -2.63 -4.51
N ILE A 30 7.03 -2.28 -3.50
CA ILE A 30 6.65 -2.45 -2.08
C ILE A 30 5.40 -1.64 -1.75
N THR A 31 5.30 -0.41 -2.25
CA THR A 31 4.15 0.46 -2.02
C THR A 31 2.89 -0.09 -2.70
N GLN A 32 2.98 -0.49 -3.97
CA GLN A 32 1.87 -1.08 -4.72
C GLN A 32 1.37 -2.38 -4.07
N LYS A 33 2.29 -3.27 -3.65
CA LYS A 33 1.93 -4.50 -2.96
C LYS A 33 1.15 -4.21 -1.66
N SER A 34 1.61 -3.24 -0.87
CA SER A 34 0.93 -2.87 0.38
C SER A 34 -0.48 -2.30 0.13
N PHE A 35 -0.65 -1.49 -0.92
CA PHE A 35 -1.95 -0.93 -1.31
C PHE A 35 -2.93 -2.02 -1.77
N LEU A 36 -2.46 -2.95 -2.61
CA LEU A 36 -3.26 -4.10 -3.07
C LEU A 36 -3.72 -4.98 -1.90
N SER A 37 -2.83 -5.27 -0.95
CA SER A 37 -3.17 -6.01 0.26
C SER A 37 -4.25 -5.28 1.08
N ALA A 38 -4.11 -3.97 1.26
CA ALA A 38 -5.09 -3.17 1.99
C ALA A 38 -6.46 -3.16 1.29
N GLN A 39 -6.47 -3.00 -0.04
CA GLN A 39 -7.70 -3.01 -0.84
C GLN A 39 -8.40 -4.37 -0.78
N LEU A 40 -7.65 -5.48 -0.85
CA LEU A 40 -8.18 -6.83 -0.68
C LEU A 40 -8.78 -7.02 0.72
N MET A 41 -8.11 -6.56 1.78
CA MET A 41 -8.67 -6.59 3.13
C MET A 41 -9.94 -5.77 3.27
N ALA A 42 -10.00 -4.59 2.65
CA ALA A 42 -11.18 -3.75 2.68
C ALA A 42 -12.38 -4.42 1.99
N ARG A 43 -12.16 -5.03 0.82
CA ARG A 43 -13.18 -5.82 0.11
C ARG A 43 -13.60 -7.08 0.88
N MET A 44 -12.65 -7.81 1.47
CA MET A 44 -12.97 -8.96 2.32
C MET A 44 -13.76 -8.56 3.56
N THR A 45 -13.45 -7.40 4.13
CA THR A 45 -14.20 -6.82 5.25
C THR A 45 -15.62 -6.51 4.79
N GLN A 46 -15.80 -5.80 3.68
CA GLN A 46 -17.13 -5.54 3.10
C GLN A 46 -17.93 -6.83 2.85
N ALA A 47 -17.30 -7.89 2.32
CA ALA A 47 -17.94 -9.18 2.08
C ALA A 47 -18.28 -9.95 3.38
N ARG A 48 -17.54 -9.73 4.47
CA ARG A 48 -17.79 -10.33 5.80
C ARG A 48 -18.63 -9.46 6.73
N VAL A 49 -18.92 -8.22 6.37
CA VAL A 49 -19.80 -7.34 7.13
C VAL A 49 -21.23 -7.79 6.88
N VAL A 50 -21.68 -8.74 7.72
CA VAL A 50 -23.01 -9.35 7.56
C VAL A 50 -24.08 -8.57 8.33
N LYS A 51 -23.80 -7.97 9.50
CA LYS A 51 -24.84 -7.31 10.34
C LYS A 51 -24.39 -6.20 11.31
N GLN A 52 -23.09 -5.99 11.56
CA GLN A 52 -22.63 -5.05 12.60
C GLN A 52 -22.29 -3.68 12.00
N LYS A 53 -22.81 -2.61 12.62
CA LYS A 53 -22.59 -1.22 12.19
C LYS A 53 -21.14 -0.75 12.35
N SER A 54 -20.33 -1.45 13.14
CA SER A 54 -18.91 -1.15 13.30
C SER A 54 -18.21 -2.34 13.92
N GLY A 55 -16.93 -2.51 13.61
CA GLY A 55 -16.12 -3.55 14.22
C GLY A 55 -14.69 -3.53 13.72
N GLN A 56 -13.89 -4.49 14.19
CA GLN A 56 -12.55 -4.70 13.69
C GLN A 56 -12.40 -6.15 13.24
N ILE A 57 -11.74 -6.34 12.11
CA ILE A 57 -11.31 -7.64 11.61
C ILE A 57 -9.79 -7.66 11.64
N ARG A 58 -9.24 -8.58 12.42
CA ARG A 58 -7.79 -8.84 12.42
C ARG A 58 -7.47 -9.83 11.29
N PHE A 59 -6.61 -9.40 10.39
CA PHE A 59 -6.03 -10.22 9.33
C PHE A 59 -4.58 -10.58 9.68
N ASN A 60 -4.01 -11.59 9.02
CA ASN A 60 -2.61 -12.01 9.25
C ASN A 60 -1.57 -10.98 8.76
N THR A 61 -2.01 -9.89 8.15
CA THR A 61 -1.15 -8.86 7.53
C THR A 61 -1.49 -7.46 8.05
N GLY A 62 -2.41 -7.35 9.02
CA GLY A 62 -2.87 -6.07 9.56
C GLY A 62 -4.25 -6.13 10.22
N ILE A 63 -4.73 -4.98 10.69
CA ILE A 63 -6.05 -4.82 11.29
C ILE A 63 -6.89 -3.93 10.38
N SER A 64 -8.10 -4.38 10.05
CA SER A 64 -9.09 -3.62 9.29
C SER A 64 -10.21 -3.20 10.24
N GLU A 65 -10.30 -1.91 10.51
CA GLU A 65 -11.40 -1.31 11.27
C GLU A 65 -12.46 -0.85 10.28
N TYR A 66 -13.72 -1.18 10.54
CA TYR A 66 -14.83 -0.77 9.66
C TYR A 66 -15.93 -0.08 10.47
N GLN A 67 -16.53 0.94 9.87
CA GLN A 67 -17.65 1.68 10.40
C GLN A 67 -18.66 1.94 9.29
N GLN A 68 -19.87 1.45 9.48
CA GLN A 68 -21.00 1.66 8.60
C GLN A 68 -21.67 2.98 8.94
N MET A 69 -21.62 3.93 8.01
CA MET A 69 -22.32 5.21 8.06
C MET A 69 -23.40 5.23 6.98
N GLY A 70 -24.61 4.80 7.35
CA GLY A 70 -25.76 4.73 6.43
C GLY A 70 -25.51 3.75 5.28
N ASN A 71 -25.40 4.29 4.06
CA ASN A 71 -25.18 3.53 2.82
C ASN A 71 -23.70 3.42 2.41
N VAL A 72 -22.78 3.92 3.25
CA VAL A 72 -21.33 3.88 3.02
C VAL A 72 -20.65 3.15 4.17
N LEU A 73 -19.72 2.27 3.83
CA LEU A 73 -18.85 1.54 4.73
C LEU A 73 -17.46 2.17 4.69
N LYS A 74 -17.07 2.88 5.75
CA LYS A 74 -15.70 3.37 5.93
C LYS A 74 -14.86 2.22 6.46
N VAL A 75 -13.76 1.92 5.79
CA VAL A 75 -12.82 0.87 6.17
C VAL A 75 -11.42 1.46 6.28
N THR A 76 -10.86 1.40 7.48
CA THR A 76 -9.49 1.80 7.78
C THR A 76 -8.64 0.56 7.96
N VAL A 77 -7.74 0.31 7.03
CA VAL A 77 -6.80 -0.82 7.09
C VAL A 77 -5.46 -0.34 7.57
N ARG A 78 -5.05 -0.80 8.75
CA ARG A 78 -3.70 -0.64 9.32
C ARG A 78 -2.89 -1.90 9.02
N LEU A 79 -1.95 -1.81 8.10
CA LEU A 79 -1.01 -2.90 7.83
C LEU A 79 0.10 -2.93 8.91
N GLU A 80 0.72 -4.10 9.06
CA GLU A 80 1.86 -4.29 9.98
C GLU A 80 3.07 -3.39 9.65
N ASN A 81 3.19 -2.92 8.41
CA ASN A 81 4.23 -1.99 7.98
C ASN A 81 3.98 -0.52 8.40
N ALA A 82 3.11 -0.30 9.40
CA ALA A 82 2.66 0.99 9.91
C ALA A 82 1.95 1.90 8.88
N ARG A 83 1.63 1.41 7.68
CA ARG A 83 0.83 2.16 6.71
C ARG A 83 -0.64 1.98 6.99
N THR A 84 -1.34 3.10 7.06
CA THR A 84 -2.79 3.14 7.21
C THR A 84 -3.40 3.58 5.89
N TYR A 85 -4.38 2.81 5.41
CA TYR A 85 -5.15 3.14 4.21
C TYR A 85 -6.61 3.27 4.56
N HIS A 86 -7.25 4.31 4.03
CA HIS A 86 -8.67 4.58 4.21
C HIS A 86 -9.41 4.28 2.91
N PHE A 87 -10.48 3.51 3.01
CA PHE A 87 -11.34 3.16 1.90
C PHE A 87 -12.79 3.47 2.26
N GLU A 88 -13.49 4.09 1.33
CA GLU A 88 -14.94 4.26 1.42
C GLU A 88 -15.57 3.31 0.41
N LEU A 89 -16.29 2.31 0.91
CA LEU A 89 -16.96 1.32 0.08
C LEU A 89 -18.47 1.53 0.16
N PRO A 90 -19.22 1.40 -0.94
CA PRO A 90 -20.68 1.39 -0.88
C PRO A 90 -21.16 0.19 -0.05
N ASN A 91 -22.08 0.42 0.88
CA ASN A 91 -22.64 -0.64 1.70
C ASN A 91 -23.68 -1.42 0.88
N MET A 92 -23.23 -2.51 0.24
CA MET A 92 -24.10 -3.39 -0.54
C MET A 92 -24.86 -4.33 0.41
N VAL A 93 -25.74 -3.78 1.25
CA VAL A 93 -26.73 -4.59 1.97
C VAL A 93 -27.74 -5.04 0.93
N LYS A 94 -27.69 -6.30 0.54
CA LYS A 94 -28.73 -6.96 -0.25
C LYS A 94 -29.62 -7.78 0.67
#